data_AF-A0A838HC89-F1
#
_entry.id   AF-A0A838HC89-F1
#
_cell.length_a   1.000
_cell.length_b   1.000
_cell.length_c   1.000
_cell.angle_alpha   90.00
_cell.angle_beta   90.00
_cell.angle_gamma   90.00
#
_symmetry.space_group_name_H-M   'P 1'
#
loop_
_entity.id
_entity.type
_entity.pdbx_description
1 polymer ?
#
loop_
_entity_poly.entity_id
_entity_poly.type
_entity_poly.pdbx_seq_one_letter_code
_entity_poly.pdbx_strand_id
1 'polypeptide(L)'
;RRCSVHMVLGAATESRLFGALEAKRSAQSVTVTTVDGSVGIAGLVTDPLSALIARNSIEVVYSCGPMGMLSAVTRVANQHGAWSQTAVEEAMACGIGVCMTCVLPVVGDDGLTRMVRSCVEGPVFGGDRVRWDCLGTVPAGTLGAPTAGGH
;
A
#
# COMPACT_ATOMS: atom_id res chain seq x y z
N ARG A 1 -1.39 -22.76 -13.69
CA ARG A 1 -0.27 -22.37 -12.81
C ARG A 1 -0.88 -22.03 -11.45
N ARG A 2 -0.68 -22.84 -10.41
CA ARG A 2 -1.36 -22.65 -9.10
C ARG A 2 -0.51 -21.70 -8.25
N CYS A 3 -0.79 -20.42 -8.27
CA CYS A 3 -0.25 -19.49 -7.27
C CYS A 3 -1.06 -19.66 -5.98
N SER A 4 -0.39 -19.85 -4.84
CA SER A 4 -1.02 -19.82 -3.53
C SER A 4 -1.41 -18.39 -3.20
N VAL A 5 -2.66 -18.20 -2.75
CA VAL A 5 -3.16 -16.88 -2.34
C VAL A 5 -3.54 -16.96 -0.87
N HIS A 6 -2.93 -16.09 -0.07
CA HIS A 6 -3.21 -15.92 1.34
C HIS A 6 -3.71 -14.50 1.54
N MET A 7 -4.88 -14.34 2.15
CA MET A 7 -5.47 -13.03 2.43
C MET A 7 -5.36 -12.71 3.91
N VAL A 8 -5.06 -11.44 4.22
CA VAL A 8 -5.15 -10.89 5.57
C VAL A 8 -6.17 -9.76 5.53
N LEU A 9 -7.19 -9.84 6.40
CA LEU A 9 -8.24 -8.83 6.52
C LEU A 9 -8.14 -8.19 7.89
N GLY A 10 -8.07 -6.87 7.92
CA GLY A 10 -8.02 -6.08 9.15
C GLY A 10 -9.24 -5.18 9.28
N ALA A 11 -9.78 -5.05 10.50
CA ALA A 11 -10.83 -4.08 10.82
C ALA A 11 -10.63 -3.51 12.23
N ALA A 12 -11.30 -2.41 12.55
CA ALA A 12 -11.29 -1.87 13.91
C ALA A 12 -12.00 -2.82 14.91
N THR A 13 -13.13 -3.39 14.47
CA THR A 13 -14.02 -4.28 15.23
C THR A 13 -14.65 -5.31 14.28
N GLU A 14 -15.27 -6.37 14.81
CA GLU A 14 -15.98 -7.40 14.03
C GLU A 14 -17.07 -6.81 13.14
N SER A 15 -17.85 -5.86 13.65
CA SER A 15 -18.93 -5.20 12.90
C SER A 15 -18.46 -4.35 11.72
N ARG A 16 -17.15 -4.03 11.67
CA ARG A 16 -16.50 -3.29 10.57
C ARG A 16 -15.72 -4.22 9.63
N LEU A 17 -15.70 -5.52 9.90
CA LEU A 17 -15.05 -6.51 9.06
C LEU A 17 -15.91 -6.77 7.82
N PHE A 18 -15.32 -6.57 6.64
CA PHE A 18 -15.99 -6.73 5.37
C PHE A 18 -15.32 -7.81 4.52
N GLY A 19 -16.11 -8.55 3.74
CA GLY A 19 -15.59 -9.47 2.71
C GLY A 19 -14.96 -10.77 3.22
N ALA A 20 -15.12 -11.11 4.50
CA ALA A 20 -14.46 -12.28 5.08
C ALA A 20 -14.93 -13.62 4.47
N LEU A 21 -16.20 -13.72 4.08
CA LEU A 21 -16.74 -14.91 3.43
C LEU A 21 -16.23 -15.05 1.98
N GLU A 22 -16.21 -13.94 1.25
CA GLU A 22 -15.70 -13.84 -0.11
C GLU A 22 -14.20 -14.16 -0.17
N ALA A 23 -13.42 -13.65 0.78
CA ALA A 23 -12.01 -13.97 0.94
C ALA A 23 -11.80 -15.47 1.17
N LYS A 24 -12.60 -16.09 2.05
CA LYS A 24 -12.51 -17.54 2.32
C LYS A 24 -12.80 -18.40 1.08
N ARG A 25 -13.61 -17.89 0.14
CA ARG A 25 -13.91 -18.58 -1.13
C ARG A 25 -12.83 -18.38 -2.19
N SER A 26 -12.01 -17.34 -2.06
CA SER A 26 -11.08 -16.86 -3.10
C SER A 26 -9.61 -17.10 -2.77
N ALA A 27 -9.30 -17.47 -1.53
CA ALA A 27 -7.93 -17.68 -1.03
C ALA A 27 -7.76 -19.05 -0.38
N GLN A 28 -6.53 -19.57 -0.38
CA GLN A 28 -6.18 -20.81 0.31
C GLN A 28 -6.24 -20.66 1.83
N SER A 29 -5.93 -19.47 2.34
CA SER A 29 -6.10 -19.13 3.75
C SER A 29 -6.53 -17.69 3.92
N VAL A 30 -7.28 -17.43 4.99
CA VAL A 30 -7.66 -16.08 5.42
C VAL A 30 -7.27 -15.90 6.87
N THR A 31 -6.47 -14.87 7.14
CA THR A 31 -6.18 -14.40 8.50
C THR A 31 -7.01 -13.14 8.75
N VAL A 32 -7.73 -13.12 9.87
CA VAL A 32 -8.52 -11.94 10.29
C VAL A 32 -7.84 -11.31 11.48
N THR A 33 -7.71 -9.99 11.47
CA THR A 33 -7.26 -9.19 12.61
C THR A 33 -8.32 -8.15 12.97
N THR A 34 -8.54 -7.92 14.26
CA THR A 34 -9.30 -6.75 14.71
C THR A 34 -8.54 -5.99 15.79
N VAL A 35 -8.57 -4.66 15.71
CA VAL A 35 -7.83 -3.80 16.67
C VAL A 35 -8.32 -4.01 18.10
N ASP A 36 -9.62 -4.20 18.29
CA ASP A 36 -10.24 -4.45 19.60
C ASP A 36 -10.21 -5.93 20.04
N GLY A 37 -9.74 -6.85 19.20
CA GLY A 37 -9.75 -8.29 19.48
C GLY A 37 -11.13 -8.98 19.46
N SER A 38 -12.18 -8.31 18.99
CA SER A 38 -13.53 -8.88 18.87
C SER A 38 -13.60 -10.16 18.02
N VAL A 39 -12.77 -10.31 16.99
CA VAL A 39 -12.67 -11.56 16.21
C VAL A 39 -11.28 -11.76 15.61
N GLY A 40 -10.81 -13.01 15.57
CA GLY A 40 -9.51 -13.34 14.98
C GLY A 40 -8.35 -12.93 15.89
N ILE A 41 -7.29 -12.36 15.30
CA ILE A 41 -6.09 -11.92 16.03
C ILE A 41 -6.30 -10.47 16.49
N ALA A 42 -6.15 -10.21 17.79
CA ALA A 42 -6.15 -8.84 18.30
C ALA A 42 -4.92 -8.08 17.78
N GLY A 43 -5.12 -6.96 17.07
CA GLY A 43 -4.04 -6.14 16.52
C GLY A 43 -4.27 -5.60 15.12
N LEU A 44 -3.20 -5.13 14.50
CA LEU A 44 -3.18 -4.56 13.16
C LEU A 44 -2.99 -5.66 12.10
N VAL A 45 -3.41 -5.37 10.87
CA VAL A 45 -3.25 -6.29 9.73
C VAL A 45 -1.77 -6.63 9.43
N THR A 46 -0.86 -5.77 9.85
CA THR A 46 0.60 -5.91 9.66
C THR A 46 1.23 -6.90 10.63
N ASP A 47 0.60 -7.17 11.78
CA ASP A 47 1.18 -7.97 12.85
C ASP A 47 1.44 -9.43 12.43
N PRO A 48 0.53 -10.14 11.73
CA PRO A 48 0.82 -11.48 11.24
C PRO A 48 1.68 -11.53 9.97
N LEU A 49 1.91 -10.39 9.30
CA LEU A 49 2.39 -10.35 7.91
C LEU A 49 3.81 -10.94 7.77
N SER A 50 4.75 -10.54 8.63
CA SER A 50 6.14 -11.05 8.60
C SER A 50 6.19 -12.58 8.68
N ALA A 51 5.43 -13.13 9.64
CA ALA A 51 5.40 -14.58 9.85
C ALA A 51 4.67 -15.31 8.71
N LEU A 52 3.65 -14.69 8.11
CA LEU A 52 2.97 -15.24 6.92
C LEU A 52 3.89 -15.26 5.69
N ILE A 53 4.65 -14.19 5.45
CA ILE A 53 5.61 -14.11 4.35
C ILE A 53 6.66 -15.21 4.49
N ALA A 54 7.28 -15.33 5.67
CA ALA A 54 8.31 -16.32 5.92
C ALA A 54 7.79 -17.77 5.81
N ARG A 55 6.63 -18.08 6.40
CA ARG A 55 6.08 -19.45 6.40
C ARG A 55 5.63 -19.93 5.03
N ASN A 56 5.11 -19.04 4.20
CA ASN A 56 4.53 -19.42 2.90
C ASN A 56 5.44 -19.05 1.72
N SER A 57 6.65 -18.54 1.97
CA SER A 57 7.57 -18.05 0.94
C SER A 57 6.89 -17.05 -0.01
N ILE A 58 6.21 -16.06 0.54
CA ILE A 58 5.44 -15.08 -0.25
C ILE A 58 6.41 -14.17 -1.01
N GLU A 59 6.33 -14.17 -2.34
CA GLU A 59 7.17 -13.34 -3.21
C GLU A 59 6.56 -11.98 -3.54
N VAL A 60 5.22 -11.84 -3.44
CA VAL A 60 4.49 -10.62 -3.78
C VAL A 60 3.37 -10.36 -2.77
N VAL A 61 3.30 -9.13 -2.28
CA VAL A 61 2.27 -8.62 -1.38
C VAL A 61 1.47 -7.54 -2.11
N TYR A 62 0.16 -7.73 -2.18
CA TYR A 62 -0.79 -6.73 -2.68
C TYR A 62 -1.52 -6.12 -1.49
N SER A 63 -1.68 -4.80 -1.48
CA SER A 63 -2.40 -4.11 -0.40
C SER A 63 -3.21 -2.92 -0.88
N CYS A 64 -4.32 -2.69 -0.18
CA CYS A 64 -5.20 -1.54 -0.30
C CYS A 64 -5.69 -1.15 1.10
N GLY A 65 -5.93 0.14 1.34
CA GLY A 65 -6.39 0.69 2.61
C GLY A 65 -5.62 1.95 3.01
N PRO A 66 -5.68 2.35 4.30
CA PRO A 66 -5.15 3.64 4.73
C PRO A 66 -3.65 3.81 4.42
N MET A 67 -3.23 5.02 4.01
CA MET A 67 -1.84 5.29 3.59
C MET A 67 -0.78 4.85 4.62
N GLY A 68 -1.03 5.04 5.93
CA GLY A 68 -0.11 4.57 6.98
C GLY A 68 0.00 3.04 7.05
N MET A 69 -1.07 2.32 6.75
CA MET A 69 -1.07 0.87 6.65
C MET A 69 -0.29 0.39 5.43
N LEU A 70 -0.46 1.04 4.27
CA LEU A 70 0.27 0.70 3.04
C LEU A 70 1.79 0.89 3.20
N SER A 71 2.20 1.98 3.86
CA SER A 71 3.60 2.21 4.24
C SER A 71 4.15 1.08 5.13
N ALA A 72 3.39 0.69 6.16
CA ALA A 72 3.79 -0.37 7.08
C ALA A 72 3.86 -1.75 6.39
N VAL A 73 2.89 -2.09 5.54
CA VAL A 73 2.88 -3.32 4.74
C VAL A 73 4.09 -3.36 3.81
N THR A 74 4.36 -2.26 3.11
CA THR A 74 5.52 -2.13 2.22
C THR A 74 6.83 -2.36 2.96
N ARG A 75 6.99 -1.75 4.14
CA ARG A 75 8.18 -1.94 4.96
C ARG A 75 8.37 -3.41 5.34
N VAL A 76 7.31 -4.09 5.78
CA VAL A 76 7.38 -5.53 6.14
C VAL A 76 7.68 -6.38 4.91
N ALA A 77 7.03 -6.14 3.77
CA ALA A 77 7.29 -6.88 2.53
C ALA A 77 8.76 -6.75 2.10
N ASN A 78 9.28 -5.52 2.05
CA ASN A 78 10.66 -5.24 1.66
C ASN A 78 11.70 -5.88 2.60
N GLN A 79 11.44 -5.91 3.91
CA GLN A 79 12.29 -6.59 4.90
C GLN A 79 12.44 -8.10 4.63
N HIS A 80 11.46 -8.69 3.97
CA HIS A 80 11.46 -10.10 3.58
C HIS A 80 11.81 -10.33 2.10
N GLY A 81 12.18 -9.29 1.36
CA GLY A 81 12.48 -9.37 -0.07
C GLY A 81 11.26 -9.64 -0.96
N ALA A 82 10.05 -9.47 -0.44
CA ALA A 82 8.81 -9.61 -1.19
C ALA A 82 8.48 -8.28 -1.91
N TRP A 83 7.98 -8.39 -3.15
CA TRP A 83 7.53 -7.24 -3.92
C TRP A 83 6.25 -6.66 -3.32
N SER A 84 6.19 -5.35 -3.07
CA SER A 84 4.98 -4.68 -2.58
C SER A 84 4.27 -3.94 -3.72
N GLN A 85 3.00 -4.27 -3.97
CA GLN A 85 2.12 -3.54 -4.87
C GLN A 85 1.00 -2.91 -4.05
N THR A 86 0.98 -1.58 -3.98
CA THR A 86 0.08 -0.83 -3.10
C THR A 86 -0.87 0.04 -3.90
N ALA A 87 -2.17 -0.19 -3.74
CA ALA A 87 -3.21 0.71 -4.23
C ALA A 87 -3.31 1.91 -3.29
N VAL A 88 -2.72 3.04 -3.67
CA VAL A 88 -2.68 4.26 -2.85
C VAL A 88 -4.02 4.98 -2.90
N GLU A 89 -4.38 5.60 -1.77
CA GLU A 89 -5.58 6.41 -1.63
C GLU A 89 -5.18 7.87 -1.48
N GLU A 90 -5.33 8.64 -2.56
CA GLU A 90 -5.13 10.09 -2.56
C GLU A 90 -6.46 10.81 -2.83
N ALA A 91 -6.58 12.05 -2.36
CA ALA A 91 -7.77 12.85 -2.61
C ALA A 91 -7.93 13.08 -4.13
N MET A 92 -9.05 12.63 -4.69
CA MET A 92 -9.36 12.78 -6.11
C MET A 92 -10.53 13.74 -6.30
N ALA A 93 -10.28 14.84 -7.02
CA ALA A 93 -11.35 15.73 -7.48
C ALA A 93 -11.82 15.31 -8.88
N CYS A 94 -10.95 15.39 -9.90
CA CYS A 94 -11.36 15.15 -11.29
C CYS A 94 -11.33 13.67 -11.71
N GLY A 95 -10.44 12.85 -11.15
CA GLY A 95 -10.25 11.44 -11.56
C GLY A 95 -9.71 11.21 -12.98
N ILE A 96 -9.41 12.26 -13.75
CA ILE A 96 -8.99 12.20 -15.16
C ILE A 96 -7.65 12.89 -15.42
N GLY A 97 -6.91 13.23 -14.37
CA GLY A 97 -5.55 13.75 -14.46
C GLY A 97 -5.38 15.26 -14.64
N VAL A 98 -6.46 16.04 -14.61
CA VAL A 98 -6.41 17.49 -14.87
C VAL A 98 -6.13 18.30 -13.60
N CYS A 99 -6.79 17.98 -12.48
CA CYS A 99 -6.81 18.84 -11.29
C CYS A 99 -5.54 18.80 -10.42
N MET A 100 -4.66 17.81 -10.63
CA MET A 100 -3.45 17.58 -9.81
C MET A 100 -3.69 17.37 -8.30
N THR A 101 -4.92 17.14 -7.82
CA THR A 101 -5.20 16.91 -6.39
C THR A 101 -4.64 15.58 -5.88
N CYS A 102 -4.63 14.54 -6.71
CA CYS A 102 -4.22 13.20 -6.32
C CYS A 102 -2.73 12.92 -6.54
N VAL A 103 -1.88 13.94 -6.41
CA VAL A 103 -0.45 13.81 -6.70
C VAL A 103 0.33 13.29 -5.50
N LEU A 104 1.26 12.37 -5.75
CA LEU A 104 2.15 11.84 -4.73
C LEU A 104 3.58 11.67 -5.28
N PRO A 105 4.60 11.80 -4.42
CA PRO A 105 6.00 11.63 -4.82
C PRO A 105 6.36 10.15 -5.02
N VAL A 106 6.83 9.82 -6.24
CA VAL A 106 7.24 8.46 -6.63
C VAL A 106 8.60 8.51 -7.32
N VAL A 107 9.45 7.52 -7.04
CA VAL A 107 10.75 7.33 -7.69
C VAL A 107 10.57 6.60 -9.02
N GLY A 108 11.07 7.21 -10.11
CA GLY A 108 11.13 6.57 -11.42
C GLY A 108 12.25 5.54 -11.52
N ASP A 109 12.26 4.76 -12.60
CA ASP A 109 13.33 3.78 -12.87
C ASP A 109 14.71 4.42 -13.03
N ASP A 110 14.76 5.72 -13.33
CA ASP A 110 15.97 6.55 -13.39
C ASP A 110 16.44 7.06 -12.02
N GLY A 111 15.78 6.67 -10.94
CA GLY A 111 16.09 7.10 -9.57
C GLY A 111 15.59 8.51 -9.22
N LEU A 112 14.99 9.23 -10.17
CA LEU A 112 14.49 10.59 -9.94
C LEU A 112 13.08 10.56 -9.32
N THR A 113 12.87 11.38 -8.29
CA THR A 113 11.55 11.58 -7.71
C THR A 113 10.70 12.47 -8.62
N ARG A 114 9.45 12.08 -8.86
CA ARG A 114 8.44 12.85 -9.61
C ARG A 114 7.14 12.95 -8.82
N MET A 115 6.42 14.05 -8.96
CA MET A 115 5.04 14.14 -8.53
C MET A 115 4.16 13.52 -9.62
N VAL A 116 3.58 12.35 -9.35
CA VAL A 116 2.72 11.62 -10.29
C VAL A 116 1.28 11.60 -9.79
N ARG A 117 0.29 11.42 -10.65
CA ARG A 117 -1.13 11.44 -10.29
C ARG A 117 -1.64 10.01 -10.09
N SER A 118 -2.16 9.71 -8.91
CA SER A 118 -2.75 8.40 -8.63
C SER A 118 -3.86 8.01 -9.63
N CYS A 119 -4.64 8.98 -10.13
CA CYS A 119 -5.73 8.69 -11.09
C CYS A 119 -5.30 8.36 -12.53
N VAL A 120 -4.06 8.66 -12.94
CA VAL A 120 -3.58 8.41 -14.32
C VAL A 120 -2.38 7.47 -14.32
N GLU A 121 -1.39 7.74 -13.49
CA GLU A 121 -0.19 6.90 -13.37
C GLU A 121 -0.38 5.74 -12.37
N GLY A 122 -1.41 5.80 -11.51
CA GLY A 122 -1.73 4.79 -10.52
C GLY A 122 -3.05 4.05 -10.81
N PRO A 123 -3.84 3.70 -9.77
CA PRO A 123 -3.62 3.95 -8.34
C PRO A 123 -2.65 2.93 -7.70
N VAL A 124 -2.22 1.91 -8.44
CA VAL A 124 -1.30 0.88 -7.93
C VAL A 124 0.14 1.26 -8.25
N PHE A 125 0.96 1.34 -7.21
CA PHE A 125 2.39 1.63 -7.31
C PHE A 125 3.21 0.53 -6.66
N GLY A 126 4.46 0.38 -7.09
CA GLY A 126 5.47 -0.34 -6.32
C GLY A 126 5.69 0.38 -5.00
N GLY A 127 5.42 -0.29 -3.88
CA GLY A 127 5.44 0.34 -2.56
C GLY A 127 6.82 0.92 -2.21
N ASP A 128 7.89 0.27 -2.67
CA ASP A 128 9.28 0.72 -2.54
C ASP A 128 9.59 2.01 -3.30
N ARG A 129 8.79 2.36 -4.31
CA ARG A 129 8.96 3.58 -5.11
C ARG A 129 8.22 4.77 -4.53
N VAL A 130 7.22 4.57 -3.68
CA VAL A 130 6.47 5.67 -3.05
C VAL A 130 7.32 6.30 -1.95
N ARG A 131 7.44 7.63 -1.95
CA ARG A 131 8.10 8.38 -0.87
C ARG A 131 7.13 8.60 0.30
N TRP A 132 6.88 7.55 1.07
CA TRP A 132 5.89 7.53 2.16
C TRP A 132 6.08 8.66 3.19
N ASP A 133 7.31 9.03 3.50
CA ASP A 133 7.62 10.09 4.49
C ASP A 133 7.41 11.51 3.94
N CYS A 134 7.08 11.65 2.66
CA CYS A 134 6.92 12.95 1.99
C CYS A 134 5.53 13.15 1.38
N LEU A 135 4.55 12.31 1.71
CA LEU A 135 3.18 12.47 1.25
C LEU A 135 2.64 13.86 1.62
N GLY A 136 1.91 14.50 0.69
CA GLY A 136 1.42 15.86 0.87
C GLY A 136 2.48 16.97 0.75
N THR A 137 3.74 16.62 0.45
CA THR A 137 4.83 17.58 0.25
C THR A 137 5.53 17.35 -1.08
N VAL A 138 6.40 18.29 -1.49
CA VAL A 138 7.31 18.13 -2.63
C VAL A 138 8.71 17.88 -2.09
N PRO A 139 9.25 16.64 -2.17
CA PRO A 139 10.60 16.34 -1.72
C PRO A 139 11.67 17.18 -2.45
N ALA A 140 12.76 17.49 -1.76
CA ALA A 140 13.93 18.10 -2.40
C ALA A 140 14.48 17.21 -3.53
N GLY A 141 14.93 17.82 -4.63
CA GLY A 141 15.43 17.10 -5.81
C GLY A 141 14.33 16.40 -6.64
N THR A 142 13.06 16.67 -6.36
CA THR A 142 11.96 16.26 -7.25
C THR A 142 12.12 16.94 -8.61
N LEU A 143 11.95 16.20 -9.68
CA LEU A 143 12.04 16.73 -11.04
C LEU A 143 11.00 17.85 -11.23
N GLY A 144 11.48 19.05 -11.57
CA GLY A 144 10.64 20.24 -11.70
C GLY A 144 10.35 20.97 -10.38
N ALA A 145 10.97 20.58 -9.27
CA ALA A 145 10.89 21.35 -8.03
C ALA A 145 11.64 22.70 -8.17
N PRO A 146 11.16 23.78 -7.53
CA PRO A 146 11.81 25.08 -7.59
C PRO A 146 13.25 25.01 -7.09
N THR A 147 14.19 25.52 -7.87
CA THR A 147 15.59 25.68 -7.43
C THR A 147 15.86 27.10 -6.91
N ALA A 148 16.85 27.24 -6.02
CA ALA A 148 17.26 28.56 -5.53
C ALA A 148 17.79 29.40 -6.71
N GLY A 149 17.08 30.48 -7.06
CA GLY A 149 17.38 31.31 -8.23
C GLY A 149 16.25 31.36 -9.28
N GLY A 150 15.22 30.51 -9.15
CA GLY A 150 14.07 30.48 -10.04
C GLY A 150 14.23 29.50 -11.21
N HIS A 151 13.07 29.01 -11.64
CA HIS A 151 12.83 27.78 -12.41
C HIS A 151 13.48 26.56 -11.74
#